data_AF-I3ZDZ7-F1
#
_entry.id   AF-I3ZDZ7-F1
#
_cell.length_a   1.000
_cell.length_b   1.000
_cell.length_c   1.000
_cell.angle_alpha   90.00
_cell.angle_beta   90.00
_cell.angle_gamma   90.00
#
_symmetry.space_group_name_H-M   'P 1'
#
loop_
_entity.id
_entity.type
_entity.pdbx_description
1 polymer ?
#
loop_
_entity_poly.entity_id
_entity_poly.type
_entity_poly.pdbx_seq_one_letter_code
_entity_poly.pdbx_strand_id
1 'polypeptide(L)'
;MARLCALGRDWEGTYSAARWYTRKSAPPEQAAHLPVGFALLLKADLSLQAVARALEDLKKLYERVPFDEDIDSVFTYVIIALEVMRPDDGIAAARMRQAGLLDAVSGKKPSLPSGKAEAEAWHFLALLRAAGQTDAEKTERTLLLGAIAARTAPLSATDQYTAQRGRAAYEWLGREAPTIQVARSTYPPVITRRAPVTARATLLVVEMVDAADAPALSLAMDSLRSHLQPGTEARLVLIGTRPAPAKRTANPPSIRADYTNDALLETLSMESGPALVLLGADHRVRWVGTGAAAWLNPQQQAEILLSRTASQ
;
A
#
# COMPACT_ATOMS: atom_id res chain seq x y z
N MET A 1 1.80 22.49 18.92
CA MET A 1 0.41 22.18 19.32
C MET A 1 -0.22 21.08 18.47
N ALA A 2 -0.44 21.26 17.15
CA ALA A 2 -1.06 20.23 16.29
C ALA A 2 -0.40 18.83 16.38
N ARG A 3 0.93 18.77 16.41
CA ARG A 3 1.70 17.52 16.62
C ARG A 3 1.42 16.86 17.98
N LEU A 4 1.24 17.66 19.05
CA LEU A 4 0.92 17.15 20.39
C LEU A 4 -0.49 16.57 20.45
N CYS A 5 -1.48 17.26 19.86
CA CYS A 5 -2.83 16.73 19.71
C CYS A 5 -2.84 15.43 18.90
N ALA A 6 -2.06 15.36 17.81
CA ALA A 6 -1.99 14.16 16.96
C ALA A 6 -1.35 12.98 17.69
N LEU A 7 -0.32 13.24 18.52
CA LEU A 7 0.28 12.23 19.40
C LEU A 7 -0.74 11.70 20.41
N GLY A 8 -1.55 12.59 20.99
CA GLY A 8 -2.65 12.25 21.89
C GLY A 8 -3.90 11.70 21.20
N ARG A 9 -3.91 11.60 19.86
CA ARG A 9 -5.06 11.19 19.02
C ARG A 9 -6.31 12.07 19.18
N ASP A 10 -6.13 13.31 19.62
CA ASP A 10 -7.18 14.34 19.61
C ASP A 10 -7.25 14.94 18.20
N TRP A 11 -8.01 14.28 17.32
CA TRP A 11 -8.08 14.66 15.90
C TRP A 11 -8.81 15.98 15.66
N GLU A 12 -9.79 16.33 16.49
CA GLU A 12 -10.45 17.64 16.42
C GLU A 12 -9.48 18.77 16.79
N GLY A 13 -8.71 18.58 17.86
CA GLY A 13 -7.64 19.50 18.26
C GLY A 13 -6.53 19.60 17.22
N THR A 14 -6.11 18.47 16.63
CA THR A 14 -5.15 18.45 15.51
C THR A 14 -5.67 19.24 14.32
N TYR A 15 -6.91 18.99 13.90
CA TYR A 15 -7.55 19.68 12.78
C TYR A 15 -7.58 21.19 13.03
N SER A 16 -8.10 21.61 14.19
CA SER A 16 -8.22 23.03 14.53
C SER A 16 -6.86 23.74 14.52
N ALA A 17 -5.84 23.15 15.16
CA ALA A 17 -4.51 23.71 15.23
C ALA A 17 -3.79 23.71 13.88
N ALA A 18 -3.90 22.64 13.09
CA ALA A 18 -3.29 22.54 11.76
C ALA A 18 -3.96 23.49 10.76
N ARG A 19 -5.29 23.62 10.80
CA ARG A 19 -6.05 24.52 9.93
C ARG A 19 -5.69 25.98 10.16
N TRP A 20 -5.45 26.39 11.40
CA TRP A 20 -4.98 27.74 11.69
C TRP A 20 -3.64 28.03 11.03
N TYR A 21 -2.75 27.04 11.02
CA TYR A 21 -1.43 27.11 10.41
C TYR A 21 -1.51 27.18 8.87
N THR A 22 -2.36 26.36 8.25
CA THR A 22 -2.50 26.31 6.79
C THR A 22 -3.36 27.45 6.23
N ARG A 23 -4.22 28.10 7.03
CA ARG A 23 -5.11 29.20 6.57
C ARG A 23 -4.38 30.49 6.19
N LYS A 24 -3.28 30.82 6.86
CA LYS A 24 -2.60 32.10 6.61
C LYS A 24 -1.74 32.02 5.36
N SER A 25 -1.64 33.13 4.63
CA SER A 25 -0.50 33.40 3.76
C SER A 25 0.72 33.44 4.68
N ALA A 26 1.31 32.27 4.91
CA ALA A 26 2.50 32.16 5.72
C ALA A 26 3.56 33.11 5.11
N PRO A 27 4.21 33.96 5.92
CA PRO A 27 5.40 34.68 5.45
C PRO A 27 6.36 33.69 4.79
N PRO A 28 7.20 34.11 3.81
CA PRO A 28 8.09 33.19 3.07
C PRO A 28 8.90 32.26 3.98
N GLU A 29 9.32 32.76 5.15
CA GLU A 29 10.06 32.02 6.17
C GLU A 29 9.28 30.85 6.81
N GLN A 30 7.94 30.91 6.82
CA GLN A 30 7.05 29.88 7.35
C GLN A 30 6.50 28.96 6.26
N ALA A 31 6.74 29.26 4.98
CA ALA A 31 6.32 28.41 3.86
C ALA A 31 6.93 27.00 3.96
N ALA A 32 8.13 26.89 4.53
CA ALA A 32 8.85 25.63 4.73
C ALA A 32 8.12 24.62 5.64
N HIS A 33 7.18 25.03 6.50
CA HIS A 33 6.41 24.08 7.31
C HIS A 33 4.97 23.89 6.83
N LEU A 34 4.57 24.52 5.71
CA LEU A 34 3.27 24.29 5.11
C LEU A 34 3.03 22.81 4.78
N PRO A 35 3.98 22.05 4.18
CA PRO A 35 3.80 20.61 3.94
C PRO A 35 3.42 19.85 5.21
N VAL A 36 4.12 20.11 6.32
CA VAL A 36 3.86 19.45 7.60
C VAL A 36 2.51 19.86 8.20
N GLY A 37 2.13 21.13 8.06
CA GLY A 37 0.82 21.62 8.47
C GLY A 37 -0.32 20.92 7.72
N PHE A 38 -0.21 20.82 6.40
CA PHE A 38 -1.18 20.11 5.56
C PHE A 38 -1.17 18.60 5.84
N ALA A 39 -0.02 17.97 6.06
CA ALA A 39 0.05 16.56 6.43
C ALA A 39 -0.75 16.23 7.70
N LEU A 40 -0.62 17.06 8.74
CA LEU A 40 -1.37 16.90 9.99
C LEU A 40 -2.86 17.19 9.81
N LEU A 41 -3.21 18.19 9.00
CA LEU A 41 -4.58 18.54 8.68
C LEU A 41 -5.28 17.38 7.95
N LEU A 42 -4.67 16.86 6.90
CA LEU A 42 -5.18 15.76 6.09
C LEU A 42 -5.29 14.47 6.90
N LYS A 43 -4.31 14.17 7.75
CA LYS A 43 -4.38 13.05 8.70
C LYS A 43 -5.56 13.18 9.65
N ALA A 44 -5.84 14.37 10.17
CA ALA A 44 -6.98 14.61 11.02
C ALA A 44 -8.31 14.46 10.26
N ASP A 45 -8.44 15.04 9.06
CA ASP A 45 -9.66 14.89 8.24
C ASP A 45 -9.94 13.43 7.87
N LEU A 46 -8.93 12.66 7.48
CA LEU A 46 -9.09 11.23 7.19
C LEU A 46 -9.49 10.44 8.45
N SER A 47 -8.91 10.75 9.61
CA SER A 47 -9.27 10.11 10.89
C SER A 47 -10.69 10.47 11.34
N LEU A 48 -11.17 11.67 11.00
CA LEU A 48 -12.54 12.13 11.21
C LEU A 48 -13.50 11.72 10.07
N GLN A 49 -13.04 10.91 9.11
CA GLN A 49 -13.79 10.47 7.92
C GLN A 49 -14.33 11.63 7.05
N ALA A 50 -13.74 12.81 7.12
CA ALA A 50 -14.12 14.00 6.38
C ALA A 50 -13.46 14.05 4.98
N VAL A 51 -13.67 13.01 4.18
CA VAL A 51 -12.96 12.79 2.90
C VAL A 51 -13.07 13.96 1.93
N ALA A 52 -14.26 14.55 1.77
CA ALA A 52 -14.46 15.69 0.88
C ALA A 52 -13.58 16.90 1.27
N ARG A 53 -13.42 17.16 2.58
CA ARG A 53 -12.53 18.22 3.06
C ARG A 53 -11.06 17.86 2.84
N ALA A 54 -10.70 16.60 3.07
CA ALA A 54 -9.34 16.13 2.81
C ALA A 54 -8.93 16.35 1.35
N LEU A 55 -9.80 16.05 0.38
CA LEU A 55 -9.51 16.30 -1.04
C LEU A 55 -9.40 17.79 -1.37
N GLU A 56 -10.24 18.63 -0.76
CA GLU A 56 -10.17 20.09 -0.93
C GLU A 56 -8.83 20.65 -0.40
N ASP A 57 -8.41 20.22 0.79
CA ASP A 57 -7.18 20.69 1.40
C ASP A 57 -5.93 20.11 0.73
N LEU A 58 -6.01 18.89 0.18
CA LEU A 58 -4.95 18.31 -0.66
C LEU A 58 -4.76 19.10 -1.96
N LYS A 59 -5.87 19.52 -2.59
CA LYS A 59 -5.82 20.40 -3.76
C LYS A 59 -5.18 21.75 -3.42
N LYS A 60 -5.56 22.36 -2.29
CA LYS A 60 -4.94 23.61 -1.81
C LYS A 60 -3.45 23.48 -1.54
N LEU A 61 -3.00 22.33 -1.03
CA LEU A 61 -1.57 22.05 -0.85
C LEU A 61 -0.84 22.10 -2.20
N TYR A 62 -1.36 21.36 -3.19
CA TYR A 62 -0.77 21.27 -4.53
C TYR A 62 -0.72 22.61 -5.28
N GLU A 63 -1.71 23.48 -5.08
CA GLU A 63 -1.76 24.80 -5.69
C GLU A 63 -0.81 25.83 -5.03
N ARG A 64 -0.43 25.61 -3.77
CA ARG A 64 0.28 26.61 -2.96
C ARG A 64 1.76 26.31 -2.73
N VAL A 65 2.15 25.05 -2.80
CA VAL A 65 3.52 24.62 -2.52
C VAL A 65 4.06 23.92 -3.77
N PRO A 66 5.30 24.23 -4.21
CA PRO A 66 5.94 23.49 -5.28
C PRO A 66 5.89 21.98 -5.00
N PHE A 67 5.56 21.19 -6.02
CA PHE A 67 5.58 19.75 -5.90
C PHE A 67 7.02 19.28 -5.68
N ASP A 68 7.26 18.53 -4.61
CA ASP A 68 8.54 17.95 -4.19
C ASP A 68 8.32 16.64 -3.41
N GLU A 69 9.38 16.07 -2.82
CA GLU A 69 9.32 14.82 -2.05
C GLU A 69 8.40 14.88 -0.82
N ASP A 70 8.34 16.03 -0.14
CA ASP A 70 7.50 16.21 1.05
C ASP A 70 6.02 16.25 0.63
N ILE A 71 5.70 16.98 -0.43
CA ILE A 71 4.35 17.04 -0.98
C ILE A 71 3.91 15.68 -1.49
N ASP A 72 4.76 14.99 -2.26
CA ASP A 72 4.45 13.65 -2.77
C ASP A 72 4.20 12.64 -1.64
N SER A 73 4.96 12.72 -0.53
CA SER A 73 4.74 11.87 0.64
C SER A 73 3.36 12.09 1.29
N VAL A 74 2.88 13.33 1.31
CA VAL A 74 1.52 13.66 1.76
C VAL A 74 0.46 13.07 0.83
N PHE A 75 0.67 13.20 -0.49
CA PHE A 75 -0.21 12.58 -1.48
C PHE A 75 -0.26 11.06 -1.32
N THR A 76 0.90 10.39 -1.24
CA THR A 76 0.99 8.93 -1.07
C THR A 76 0.22 8.50 0.19
N TYR A 77 0.36 9.20 1.31
CA TYR A 77 -0.42 8.89 2.52
C TYR A 77 -1.93 8.98 2.31
N VAL A 78 -2.41 10.07 1.69
CA VAL A 78 -3.85 10.26 1.43
C VAL A 78 -4.37 9.24 0.43
N ILE A 79 -3.63 8.98 -0.65
CA ILE A 79 -3.99 8.01 -1.67
C ILE A 79 -4.08 6.61 -1.05
N ILE A 80 -3.08 6.17 -0.29
CA ILE A 80 -3.09 4.86 0.40
C ILE A 80 -4.32 4.71 1.31
N ALA A 81 -4.67 5.75 2.06
CA ALA A 81 -5.85 5.71 2.91
C ALA A 81 -7.16 5.64 2.10
N LEU A 82 -7.27 6.47 1.06
CA LEU A 82 -8.49 6.60 0.26
C LEU A 82 -8.68 5.46 -0.72
N GLU A 83 -7.63 4.91 -1.29
CA GLU A 83 -7.75 3.80 -2.23
C GLU A 83 -8.55 2.65 -1.59
N VAL A 84 -8.38 2.44 -0.29
CA VAL A 84 -9.07 1.44 0.52
C VAL A 84 -10.47 1.91 0.93
N MET A 85 -10.58 3.08 1.53
CA MET A 85 -11.82 3.55 2.14
C MET A 85 -12.86 4.02 1.10
N ARG A 86 -12.39 4.67 0.04
CA ARG A 86 -13.17 5.30 -1.03
C ARG A 86 -12.36 5.34 -2.33
N PRO A 87 -12.32 4.23 -3.10
CA PRO A 87 -11.43 4.07 -4.25
C PRO A 87 -11.49 5.22 -5.27
N ASP A 88 -12.69 5.72 -5.58
CA ASP A 88 -12.87 6.83 -6.53
C ASP A 88 -12.23 8.14 -6.04
N ASP A 89 -12.32 8.41 -4.73
CA ASP A 89 -11.68 9.58 -4.11
C ASP A 89 -10.14 9.42 -4.12
N GLY A 90 -9.63 8.19 -3.94
CA GLY A 90 -8.21 7.87 -4.09
C GLY A 90 -7.70 8.09 -5.52
N ILE A 91 -8.49 7.71 -6.53
CA ILE A 91 -8.20 7.99 -7.94
C ILE A 91 -8.20 9.49 -8.21
N ALA A 92 -9.15 10.24 -7.65
CA ALA A 92 -9.18 11.69 -7.79
C ALA A 92 -7.93 12.35 -7.20
N ALA A 93 -7.50 11.93 -6.01
CA ALA A 93 -6.26 12.41 -5.39
C ALA A 93 -5.00 12.06 -6.22
N ALA A 94 -4.90 10.82 -6.71
CA ALA A 94 -3.80 10.38 -7.56
C ALA A 94 -3.71 11.17 -8.87
N ARG A 95 -4.87 11.47 -9.48
CA ARG A 95 -4.94 12.29 -10.70
C ARG A 95 -4.41 13.71 -10.50
N MET A 96 -4.61 14.32 -9.34
CA MET A 96 -4.12 15.69 -9.07
C MET A 96 -2.60 15.80 -9.18
N ARG A 97 -1.85 14.80 -8.68
CA ARG A 97 -0.37 14.82 -8.70
C ARG A 97 0.25 14.29 -9.99
N GLN A 98 -0.53 13.65 -10.86
CA GLN A 98 -0.03 12.92 -12.03
C GLN A 98 0.82 13.78 -12.97
N ALA A 99 0.41 15.02 -13.24
CA ALA A 99 1.18 15.93 -14.09
C ALA A 99 2.59 16.21 -13.52
N GLY A 100 2.69 16.39 -12.20
CA GLY A 100 3.98 16.58 -11.51
C GLY A 100 4.87 15.34 -11.56
N LEU A 101 4.27 14.14 -11.45
CA LEU A 101 5.00 12.88 -11.60
C LEU A 101 5.57 12.74 -13.03
N LEU A 102 4.76 13.01 -14.06
CA LEU A 102 5.20 12.91 -15.45
C LEU A 102 6.33 13.90 -15.79
N ASP A 103 6.27 15.13 -15.27
CA ASP A 103 7.35 16.12 -15.39
C ASP A 103 8.66 15.63 -14.75
N ALA A 104 8.58 15.01 -13.55
CA ALA A 104 9.73 14.44 -12.85
C ALA A 104 10.31 13.18 -13.54
N VAL A 105 9.44 12.30 -14.08
CA VAL A 105 9.85 11.11 -14.86
C VAL A 105 10.64 11.50 -16.10
N SER A 106 10.19 12.56 -16.80
CA SER A 106 10.87 13.07 -18.00
C SER A 106 12.17 13.84 -17.69
N GLY A 107 12.41 14.23 -16.43
CA GLY A 107 13.57 15.02 -16.04
C GLY A 107 13.54 16.47 -16.53
N LYS A 108 12.37 16.98 -16.96
CA LYS A 108 12.18 18.39 -17.35
C LYS A 108 12.17 19.33 -16.14
N LYS A 109 11.63 18.85 -15.01
CA LYS A 109 11.62 19.51 -13.71
C LYS A 109 11.81 18.44 -12.63
N PRO A 110 13.06 18.18 -12.19
CA PRO A 110 13.29 17.15 -11.17
C PRO A 110 12.84 17.68 -9.80
N SER A 111 11.55 17.57 -9.53
CA SER A 111 10.96 17.75 -8.20
C SER A 111 11.11 16.51 -7.32
N LEU A 112 11.36 15.36 -7.94
CA LEU A 112 11.45 14.04 -7.33
C LEU A 112 12.51 13.21 -8.06
N PRO A 113 13.11 12.21 -7.41
CA PRO A 113 13.88 11.17 -8.09
C PRO A 113 13.01 10.49 -9.15
N SER A 114 13.51 10.43 -10.40
CA SER A 114 12.72 9.94 -11.53
C SER A 114 12.23 8.50 -11.35
N GLY A 115 12.95 7.65 -10.61
CA GLY A 115 12.53 6.28 -10.30
C GLY A 115 11.34 6.22 -9.36
N LYS A 116 11.34 7.04 -8.30
CA LYS A 116 10.20 7.21 -7.39
C LYS A 116 8.98 7.76 -8.12
N ALA A 117 9.17 8.81 -8.92
CA ALA A 117 8.09 9.41 -9.70
C ALA A 117 7.47 8.40 -10.69
N GLU A 118 8.29 7.58 -11.34
CA GLU A 118 7.81 6.53 -12.25
C GLU A 118 6.99 5.47 -11.48
N ALA A 119 7.47 5.03 -10.33
CA ALA A 119 6.75 4.04 -9.51
C ALA A 119 5.37 4.54 -9.05
N GLU A 120 5.28 5.79 -8.59
CA GLU A 120 4.01 6.41 -8.17
C GLU A 120 3.06 6.65 -9.35
N ALA A 121 3.59 6.93 -10.55
CA ALA A 121 2.77 7.03 -11.77
C ALA A 121 2.22 5.66 -12.21
N TRP A 122 3.00 4.58 -12.07
CA TRP A 122 2.49 3.22 -12.24
C TRP A 122 1.43 2.86 -11.21
N HIS A 123 1.58 3.32 -9.96
CA HIS A 123 0.55 3.12 -8.93
C HIS A 123 -0.79 3.78 -9.31
N PHE A 124 -0.78 4.99 -9.90
CA PHE A 124 -2.00 5.59 -10.41
C PHE A 124 -2.68 4.74 -11.49
N LEU A 125 -1.91 4.17 -12.43
CA LEU A 125 -2.45 3.23 -13.43
C LEU A 125 -3.03 1.97 -12.78
N ALA A 126 -2.42 1.49 -11.70
CA ALA A 126 -2.94 0.36 -10.93
C ALA A 126 -4.32 0.67 -10.32
N LEU A 127 -4.50 1.88 -9.78
CA LEU A 127 -5.80 2.33 -9.26
C LEU A 127 -6.87 2.40 -10.37
N LEU A 128 -6.54 2.98 -11.54
CA LEU A 128 -7.46 3.06 -12.68
C LEU A 128 -7.88 1.68 -13.17
N ARG A 129 -6.92 0.76 -13.30
CA ARG A 129 -7.17 -0.62 -13.71
C ARG A 129 -8.06 -1.36 -12.71
N ALA A 130 -7.77 -1.23 -11.41
CA ALA A 130 -8.55 -1.86 -10.36
C ALA A 130 -10.01 -1.36 -10.33
N ALA A 131 -10.23 -0.08 -10.68
CA ALA A 131 -11.57 0.51 -10.81
C ALA A 131 -12.23 0.26 -12.18
N GLY A 132 -11.59 -0.49 -13.10
CA GLY A 132 -12.15 -0.77 -14.42
C GLY A 132 -12.21 0.45 -15.37
N GLN A 133 -11.47 1.52 -15.08
CA GLN A 133 -11.44 2.74 -15.91
C GLN A 133 -10.49 2.58 -17.12
N THR A 134 -10.78 1.64 -18.02
CA THR A 134 -9.87 1.21 -19.11
C THR A 134 -9.44 2.34 -20.06
N ASP A 135 -10.33 3.27 -20.42
CA ASP A 135 -9.98 4.37 -21.32
C ASP A 135 -9.05 5.39 -20.66
N ALA A 136 -9.29 5.68 -19.37
CA ALA A 136 -8.42 6.54 -18.58
C ALA A 136 -7.06 5.88 -18.35
N GLU A 137 -7.04 4.59 -18.00
CA GLU A 137 -5.82 3.78 -17.86
C GLU A 137 -4.98 3.84 -19.15
N LYS A 138 -5.62 3.63 -20.32
CA LYS A 138 -4.91 3.65 -21.61
C LYS A 138 -4.30 5.02 -21.88
N THR A 139 -5.06 6.10 -21.64
CA THR A 139 -4.60 7.48 -21.85
C THR A 139 -3.39 7.79 -20.98
N GLU A 140 -3.52 7.55 -19.68
CA GLU A 140 -2.46 7.82 -18.69
C GLU A 140 -1.22 6.94 -18.92
N ARG A 141 -1.41 5.70 -19.38
CA ARG A 141 -0.30 4.81 -19.74
C ARG A 141 0.47 5.37 -20.93
N THR A 142 -0.21 5.88 -21.96
CA THR A 142 0.45 6.53 -23.09
C THR A 142 1.25 7.76 -22.64
N LEU A 143 0.71 8.57 -21.73
CA LEU A 143 1.41 9.72 -21.17
C LEU A 143 2.66 9.31 -20.38
N LEU A 144 2.56 8.30 -19.51
CA LEU A 144 3.69 7.79 -18.75
C LEU A 144 4.79 7.23 -19.65
N LEU A 145 4.43 6.39 -20.64
CA LEU A 145 5.40 5.86 -21.59
C LEU A 145 6.05 6.98 -22.42
N GLY A 146 5.30 8.02 -22.78
CA GLY A 146 5.85 9.21 -23.42
C GLY A 146 6.84 9.97 -22.53
N ALA A 147 6.55 10.13 -21.25
CA ALA A 147 7.45 10.77 -20.28
C ALA A 147 8.74 9.95 -20.06
N ILE A 148 8.62 8.62 -19.97
CA ILE A 148 9.78 7.71 -19.88
C ILE A 148 10.67 7.82 -21.13
N ALA A 149 10.06 7.86 -22.32
CA ALA A 149 10.79 8.00 -23.58
C ALA A 149 11.46 9.38 -23.73
N ALA A 150 10.85 10.43 -23.16
CA ALA A 150 11.36 11.80 -23.18
C ALA A 150 12.40 12.09 -22.08
N ARG A 151 12.84 11.08 -21.33
CA ARG A 151 13.74 11.24 -20.19
C ARG A 151 15.08 11.85 -20.59
N THR A 152 15.49 12.89 -19.88
CA THR A 152 16.72 13.65 -20.16
C THR A 152 18.02 12.98 -19.69
N ALA A 153 17.95 12.02 -18.76
CA ALA A 153 19.11 11.30 -18.24
C ALA A 153 18.76 9.83 -17.90
N PRO A 154 19.70 8.87 -18.00
CA PRO A 154 19.44 7.50 -17.56
C PRO A 154 19.18 7.44 -16.05
N LEU A 155 18.33 6.49 -15.64
CA LEU A 155 18.07 6.24 -14.22
C LEU A 155 19.29 5.60 -13.54
N SER A 156 19.53 5.97 -12.28
CA SER A 156 20.45 5.24 -11.40
C SER A 156 19.99 3.80 -11.19
N ALA A 157 20.86 2.88 -10.76
CA ALA A 157 20.47 1.50 -10.49
C ALA A 157 19.33 1.40 -9.46
N THR A 158 19.40 2.22 -8.39
CA THR A 158 18.34 2.30 -7.37
C THR A 158 17.03 2.82 -7.96
N ASP A 159 17.06 3.86 -8.79
CA ASP A 159 15.86 4.39 -9.44
C ASP A 159 15.24 3.42 -10.45
N GLN A 160 16.08 2.74 -11.24
CA GLN A 160 15.62 1.69 -12.17
C GLN A 160 14.88 0.60 -11.40
N TYR A 161 15.45 0.19 -10.28
CA TYR A 161 14.86 -0.82 -9.41
C TYR A 161 13.51 -0.35 -8.85
N THR A 162 13.41 0.85 -8.28
CA THR A 162 12.15 1.42 -7.77
C THR A 162 11.07 1.51 -8.86
N ALA A 163 11.43 2.02 -10.04
CA ALA A 163 10.53 2.13 -11.19
C ALA A 163 10.01 0.75 -11.65
N GLN A 164 10.90 -0.24 -11.75
CA GLN A 164 10.55 -1.60 -12.12
C GLN A 164 9.56 -2.23 -11.13
N ARG A 165 9.73 -1.99 -9.82
CA ARG A 165 8.77 -2.48 -8.81
C ARG A 165 7.37 -1.92 -8.99
N GLY A 166 7.25 -0.60 -9.17
CA GLY A 166 5.95 0.04 -9.40
C GLY A 166 5.29 -0.50 -10.68
N ARG A 167 6.07 -0.66 -11.74
CA ARG A 167 5.61 -1.25 -13.00
C ARG A 167 5.16 -2.71 -12.84
N ALA A 168 5.92 -3.54 -12.14
CA ALA A 168 5.60 -4.94 -11.93
C ALA A 168 4.27 -5.09 -11.17
N ALA A 169 4.05 -4.30 -10.11
CA ALA A 169 2.79 -4.30 -9.36
C ALA A 169 1.58 -4.00 -10.26
N TYR A 170 1.68 -3.00 -11.13
CA TYR A 170 0.66 -2.70 -12.13
C TYR A 170 0.47 -3.85 -13.15
N GLU A 171 1.56 -4.41 -13.67
CA GLU A 171 1.51 -5.48 -14.68
C GLU A 171 0.92 -6.79 -14.14
N TRP A 172 1.01 -7.03 -12.83
CA TRP A 172 0.41 -8.18 -12.14
C TRP A 172 -1.12 -8.12 -12.10
N LEU A 173 -1.71 -6.93 -12.07
CA LEU A 173 -3.16 -6.78 -12.01
C LEU A 173 -3.86 -7.45 -13.20
N GLY A 174 -4.82 -8.32 -12.90
CA GLY A 174 -5.57 -9.10 -13.88
C GLY A 174 -4.84 -10.34 -14.41
N ARG A 175 -3.58 -10.59 -14.00
CA ARG A 175 -2.88 -11.85 -14.27
C ARG A 175 -3.30 -12.93 -13.27
N GLU A 176 -3.16 -14.17 -13.68
CA GLU A 176 -3.30 -15.32 -12.80
C GLU A 176 -2.25 -15.25 -11.68
N ALA A 177 -2.63 -15.60 -10.46
CA ALA A 177 -1.72 -15.59 -9.31
C ALA A 177 -0.47 -16.44 -9.60
N PRO A 178 0.72 -16.02 -9.13
CA PRO A 178 1.92 -16.84 -9.29
C PRO A 178 1.72 -18.19 -8.57
N THR A 179 2.13 -19.28 -9.22
CA THR A 179 2.11 -20.60 -8.61
C THR A 179 3.03 -20.62 -7.40
N ILE A 180 2.46 -20.68 -6.20
CA ILE A 180 3.22 -20.83 -4.97
C ILE A 180 3.66 -22.29 -4.88
N GLN A 181 4.94 -22.56 -5.08
CA GLN A 181 5.52 -23.87 -4.82
C GLN A 181 5.60 -24.09 -3.31
N VAL A 182 4.51 -24.59 -2.73
CA VAL A 182 4.43 -24.86 -1.30
C VAL A 182 5.38 -26.01 -0.95
N ALA A 183 6.48 -25.69 -0.27
CA ALA A 183 7.43 -26.69 0.19
C ALA A 183 6.81 -27.58 1.28
N ARG A 184 6.01 -27.01 2.20
CA ARG A 184 5.15 -27.66 3.22
C ARG A 184 4.05 -26.70 3.73
N SER A 185 2.90 -27.24 4.15
CA SER A 185 1.81 -26.49 4.81
C SER A 185 1.72 -26.83 6.31
N THR A 186 1.55 -25.82 7.17
CA THR A 186 1.24 -25.92 8.62
C THR A 186 2.24 -26.69 9.51
N TYR A 187 2.67 -26.07 10.62
CA TYR A 187 3.42 -26.74 11.68
C TYR A 187 2.69 -26.65 13.04
N PRO A 188 2.48 -27.75 13.77
CA PRO A 188 2.58 -29.14 13.31
C PRO A 188 1.62 -29.41 12.13
N PRO A 189 1.87 -30.45 11.31
CA PRO A 189 1.00 -30.78 10.19
C PRO A 189 -0.41 -31.03 10.70
N VAL A 190 -1.35 -30.15 10.35
CA VAL A 190 -2.77 -30.30 10.69
C VAL A 190 -3.44 -31.03 9.53
N ILE A 191 -4.09 -32.16 9.80
CA ILE A 191 -4.99 -32.79 8.84
C ILE A 191 -6.26 -31.93 8.78
N THR A 192 -6.28 -30.94 7.90
CA THR A 192 -7.48 -30.14 7.64
C THR A 192 -8.50 -30.97 6.88
N ARG A 193 -9.54 -31.46 7.57
CA ARG A 193 -10.72 -32.13 7.00
C ARG A 193 -11.74 -31.18 6.35
N ARG A 194 -11.42 -29.89 6.17
CA ARG A 194 -12.35 -28.96 5.51
C ARG A 194 -12.14 -29.01 4.01
N ALA A 195 -13.22 -29.36 3.29
CA ALA A 195 -13.30 -29.16 1.84
C ALA A 195 -12.94 -27.70 1.52
N PRO A 196 -12.28 -27.42 0.38
CA PRO A 196 -12.02 -26.06 -0.04
C PRO A 196 -13.36 -25.35 -0.14
N VAL A 197 -13.57 -24.36 0.73
CA VAL A 197 -14.64 -23.39 0.54
C VAL A 197 -14.24 -22.66 -0.73
N THR A 198 -15.13 -22.61 -1.74
CA THR A 198 -14.93 -21.77 -2.91
C THR A 198 -14.89 -20.32 -2.44
N ALA A 199 -13.67 -19.85 -2.16
CA ALA A 199 -13.44 -18.49 -1.71
C ALA A 199 -13.76 -17.53 -2.87
N ARG A 200 -14.54 -16.50 -2.58
CA ARG A 200 -14.81 -15.38 -3.49
C ARG A 200 -13.61 -14.46 -3.63
N ALA A 201 -12.77 -14.40 -2.58
CA ALA A 201 -11.52 -13.68 -2.59
C ALA A 201 -10.49 -14.37 -1.68
N THR A 202 -9.22 -14.25 -2.03
CA THR A 202 -8.11 -14.75 -1.21
C THR A 202 -7.08 -13.63 -1.01
N LEU A 203 -6.84 -13.24 0.23
CA LEU A 203 -5.74 -12.36 0.60
C LEU A 203 -4.49 -13.21 0.87
N LEU A 204 -3.47 -13.07 0.04
CA LEU A 204 -2.14 -13.60 0.30
C LEU A 204 -1.34 -12.55 1.06
N VAL A 205 -0.78 -12.96 2.19
CA VAL A 205 0.20 -12.18 2.96
C VAL A 205 1.54 -12.87 2.80
N VAL A 206 2.45 -12.30 2.01
CA VAL A 206 3.77 -12.88 1.74
C VAL A 206 4.81 -12.12 2.53
N GLU A 207 5.52 -12.80 3.43
CA GLU A 207 6.51 -12.15 4.30
C GLU A 207 7.83 -12.92 4.30
N MET A 208 8.94 -12.17 4.30
CA MET A 208 10.23 -12.72 4.64
C MET A 208 10.44 -12.63 6.15
N VAL A 209 10.45 -13.76 6.85
CA VAL A 209 10.63 -13.79 8.31
C VAL A 209 11.70 -14.76 8.75
N ASP A 210 12.38 -14.39 9.83
CA ASP A 210 13.14 -15.34 10.62
C ASP A 210 12.21 -16.33 11.33
N ALA A 211 12.74 -17.54 11.58
CA ALA A 211 12.05 -18.60 12.28
C ALA A 211 11.41 -18.18 13.63
N ALA A 212 12.01 -17.21 14.32
CA ALA A 212 11.56 -16.74 15.63
C ALA A 212 10.27 -15.90 15.56
N ASP A 213 10.02 -15.21 14.45
CA ASP A 213 8.92 -14.25 14.32
C ASP A 213 7.65 -14.88 13.69
N ALA A 214 7.80 -16.04 13.04
CA ALA A 214 6.70 -16.78 12.41
C ALA A 214 5.49 -17.06 13.35
N PRO A 215 5.66 -17.39 14.65
CA PRO A 215 4.53 -17.60 15.56
C PRO A 215 3.68 -16.34 15.78
N ALA A 216 4.32 -15.17 15.96
CA ALA A 216 3.61 -13.91 16.19
C ALA A 216 2.81 -13.50 14.96
N LEU A 217 3.42 -13.67 13.77
CA LEU A 217 2.77 -13.39 12.49
C LEU A 217 1.59 -14.34 12.23
N SER A 218 1.74 -15.63 12.54
CA SER A 218 0.64 -16.59 12.44
C SER A 218 -0.54 -16.24 13.35
N LEU A 219 -0.26 -15.75 14.57
CA LEU A 219 -1.31 -15.34 15.51
C LEU A 219 -2.03 -14.07 15.03
N ALA A 220 -1.30 -13.09 14.48
CA ALA A 220 -1.91 -11.92 13.85
C ALA A 220 -2.81 -12.33 12.67
N MET A 221 -2.35 -13.26 11.83
CA MET A 221 -3.14 -13.81 10.73
C MET A 221 -4.38 -14.57 11.18
N ASP A 222 -4.32 -15.33 12.27
CA ASP A 222 -5.50 -16.00 12.83
C ASP A 222 -6.53 -14.99 13.37
N SER A 223 -6.06 -13.90 13.97
CA SER A 223 -6.91 -12.77 14.36
C SER A 223 -7.55 -12.10 13.14
N LEU A 224 -6.80 -11.84 12.06
CA LEU A 224 -7.35 -11.32 10.81
C LEU A 224 -8.43 -12.25 10.24
N ARG A 225 -8.15 -13.55 10.15
CA ARG A 225 -9.06 -14.58 9.62
C ARG A 225 -10.40 -14.63 10.36
N SER A 226 -10.42 -14.40 11.67
CA SER A 226 -11.68 -14.41 12.44
C SER A 226 -12.59 -13.20 12.16
N HIS A 227 -12.08 -12.18 11.48
CA HIS A 227 -12.82 -10.96 11.15
C HIS A 227 -13.10 -10.80 9.64
N LEU A 228 -12.67 -11.76 8.80
CA LEU A 228 -12.96 -11.73 7.37
C LEU A 228 -14.44 -11.97 7.09
N GLN A 229 -14.94 -11.35 6.01
CA GLN A 229 -16.29 -11.59 5.52
C GLN A 229 -16.48 -13.04 5.06
N PRO A 230 -17.71 -13.59 5.14
CA PRO A 230 -18.00 -14.92 4.62
C PRO A 230 -17.61 -15.06 3.14
N GLY A 231 -16.85 -16.09 2.82
CA GLY A 231 -16.35 -16.34 1.47
C GLY A 231 -14.99 -15.70 1.16
N THR A 232 -14.37 -15.00 2.11
CA THR A 232 -12.99 -14.52 1.97
C THR A 232 -12.03 -15.41 2.76
N GLU A 233 -10.91 -15.77 2.14
CA GLU A 233 -9.81 -16.47 2.79
C GLU A 233 -8.59 -15.56 2.96
N ALA A 234 -7.79 -15.76 4.00
CA ALA A 234 -6.45 -15.18 4.11
C ALA A 234 -5.39 -16.27 4.33
N ARG A 235 -4.35 -16.26 3.50
CA ARG A 235 -3.23 -17.21 3.52
C ARG A 235 -1.94 -16.48 3.86
N LEU A 236 -1.18 -17.06 4.78
CA LEU A 236 0.15 -16.58 5.14
C LEU A 236 1.17 -17.39 4.35
N VAL A 237 2.03 -16.71 3.60
CA VAL A 237 3.10 -17.31 2.80
C VAL A 237 4.43 -16.79 3.35
N LEU A 238 5.26 -17.69 3.88
CA LEU A 238 6.53 -17.33 4.49
C LEU A 238 7.69 -17.69 3.58
N ILE A 239 8.61 -16.74 3.42
CA ILE A 239 9.83 -16.87 2.64
C ILE A 239 10.98 -16.90 3.64
N GLY A 240 11.72 -18.01 3.69
CA GLY A 240 12.82 -18.18 4.63
C GLY A 240 12.96 -19.58 5.22
N THR A 241 13.89 -19.72 6.15
CA THR A 241 14.22 -21.00 6.78
C THR A 241 13.23 -21.35 7.89
N ARG A 242 12.72 -22.58 7.79
CA ARG A 242 11.84 -23.24 8.74
C ARG A 242 12.25 -23.00 10.20
N PRO A 243 11.32 -22.70 11.13
CA PRO A 243 11.61 -22.85 12.55
C PRO A 243 12.00 -24.29 12.86
N ALA A 244 13.25 -24.48 13.27
CA ALA A 244 13.72 -25.76 13.76
C ALA A 244 12.73 -26.24 14.84
N PRO A 245 12.30 -27.51 14.83
CA PRO A 245 11.43 -28.01 15.88
C PRO A 245 12.11 -27.73 17.21
N ALA A 246 11.54 -26.81 18.00
CA ALA A 246 12.05 -26.53 19.33
C ALA A 246 12.11 -27.87 20.06
N LYS A 247 13.29 -28.28 20.50
CA LYS A 247 13.47 -29.49 21.30
C LYS A 247 12.44 -29.46 22.43
N ARG A 248 11.43 -30.34 22.35
CA ARG A 248 10.47 -30.66 23.40
C ARG A 248 9.91 -29.45 24.17
N THR A 249 9.15 -28.58 23.51
CA THR A 249 8.12 -27.82 24.24
C THR A 249 6.86 -28.67 24.30
N ALA A 250 6.21 -28.75 25.47
CA ALA A 250 5.01 -29.56 25.66
C ALA A 250 3.83 -29.10 24.76
N ASN A 251 3.84 -27.83 24.35
CA ASN A 251 2.87 -27.20 23.47
C ASN A 251 3.60 -26.29 22.46
N PRO A 252 4.10 -26.80 21.32
CA PRO A 252 4.69 -25.95 20.29
C PRO A 252 3.62 -25.03 19.68
N PRO A 253 3.97 -23.78 19.30
CA PRO A 253 3.02 -22.87 18.65
C PRO A 253 2.56 -23.45 17.31
N SER A 254 1.26 -23.38 17.02
CA SER A 254 0.71 -23.75 15.71
C SER A 254 0.93 -22.60 14.73
N ILE A 255 1.74 -22.85 13.71
CA ILE A 255 2.05 -21.90 12.64
C ILE A 255 1.26 -22.31 11.40
N ARG A 256 0.28 -21.49 11.01
CA ARG A 256 -0.59 -21.70 9.84
C ARG A 256 -0.12 -20.87 8.65
N ALA A 257 0.96 -21.35 8.04
CA ALA A 257 1.59 -20.75 6.87
C ALA A 257 1.99 -21.78 5.81
N ASP A 258 2.07 -21.31 4.57
CA ASP A 258 2.71 -21.99 3.45
C ASP A 258 4.16 -21.48 3.33
N TYR A 259 5.13 -22.38 3.28
CA TYR A 259 6.54 -22.00 3.11
C TYR A 259 6.95 -22.09 1.65
N THR A 260 7.66 -21.08 1.14
CA THR A 260 8.16 -21.01 -0.24
C THR A 260 9.60 -20.48 -0.29
N ASN A 261 10.22 -20.55 -1.47
CA ASN A 261 11.53 -19.95 -1.75
C ASN A 261 11.44 -18.45 -2.06
N ASP A 262 12.61 -17.82 -2.08
CA ASP A 262 12.85 -16.40 -2.40
C ASP A 262 12.46 -16.00 -3.84
N ALA A 263 12.41 -16.95 -4.78
CA ALA A 263 11.96 -16.70 -6.16
C ALA A 263 10.58 -16.05 -6.27
N LEU A 264 9.70 -16.23 -5.27
CA LEU A 264 8.41 -15.54 -5.22
C LEU A 264 8.55 -14.02 -4.95
N LEU A 265 9.55 -13.59 -4.18
CA LEU A 265 9.84 -12.15 -3.97
C LEU A 265 10.35 -11.49 -5.25
N GLU A 266 11.19 -12.18 -6.01
CA GLU A 266 11.65 -11.70 -7.32
C GLU A 266 10.47 -11.53 -8.27
N THR A 267 9.58 -12.54 -8.30
CA THR A 267 8.36 -12.56 -9.10
C THR A 267 7.42 -11.40 -8.75
N LEU A 268 7.28 -11.07 -7.47
CA LEU A 268 6.46 -9.96 -6.98
C LEU A 268 7.22 -8.61 -6.94
N SER A 269 8.53 -8.62 -7.23
CA SER A 269 9.42 -7.46 -7.15
C SER A 269 9.36 -6.76 -5.77
N MET A 270 9.69 -7.49 -4.69
CA MET A 270 9.56 -7.00 -3.30
C MET A 270 10.84 -7.15 -2.46
N GLU A 271 11.17 -6.14 -1.64
CA GLU A 271 12.38 -6.11 -0.79
C GLU A 271 12.13 -6.32 0.71
N SER A 272 11.03 -5.78 1.25
CA SER A 272 10.79 -5.80 2.70
C SER A 272 9.32 -5.63 3.06
N GLY A 273 8.94 -6.23 4.20
CA GLY A 273 7.59 -6.21 4.74
C GLY A 273 6.62 -7.17 4.06
N PRO A 274 5.39 -7.27 4.59
CA PRO A 274 4.39 -8.15 4.03
C PRO A 274 3.95 -7.62 2.67
N ALA A 275 4.15 -8.43 1.64
CA ALA A 275 3.36 -8.36 0.41
C ALA A 275 1.92 -8.67 0.74
N LEU A 276 1.02 -7.86 0.20
CA LEU A 276 -0.39 -8.10 0.31
C LEU A 276 -0.91 -8.24 -1.12
N VAL A 277 -1.37 -9.43 -1.47
CA VAL A 277 -1.91 -9.72 -2.80
C VAL A 277 -3.33 -10.20 -2.64
N LEU A 278 -4.30 -9.45 -3.18
CA LEU A 278 -5.69 -9.87 -3.18
C LEU A 278 -6.01 -10.57 -4.49
N LEU A 279 -6.52 -11.79 -4.40
CA LEU A 279 -7.00 -12.59 -5.52
C LEU A 279 -8.52 -12.60 -5.54
N GLY A 280 -9.10 -12.54 -6.74
CA GLY A 280 -10.53 -12.78 -6.94
C GLY A 280 -10.87 -14.27 -7.02
N ALA A 281 -12.17 -14.58 -7.16
CA ALA A 281 -12.68 -15.94 -7.30
C ALA A 281 -12.12 -16.71 -8.52
N ASP A 282 -11.66 -15.98 -9.53
CA ASP A 282 -11.00 -16.50 -10.73
C ASP A 282 -9.48 -16.66 -10.56
N HIS A 283 -8.98 -16.57 -9.32
CA HIS A 283 -7.56 -16.64 -8.97
C HIS A 283 -6.68 -15.59 -9.68
N ARG A 284 -7.28 -14.51 -10.17
CA ARG A 284 -6.55 -13.39 -10.75
C ARG A 284 -6.27 -12.31 -9.71
N VAL A 285 -5.12 -11.66 -9.84
CA VAL A 285 -4.69 -10.57 -8.97
C VAL A 285 -5.60 -9.35 -9.16
N ARG A 286 -6.25 -8.91 -8.08
CA ARG A 286 -7.12 -7.73 -8.02
C ARG A 286 -6.42 -6.53 -7.41
N TRP A 287 -5.45 -6.78 -6.52
CA TRP A 287 -4.69 -5.73 -5.86
C TRP A 287 -3.35 -6.28 -5.38
N VAL A 288 -2.33 -5.42 -5.41
CA VAL A 288 -0.99 -5.67 -4.88
C VAL A 288 -0.63 -4.44 -4.04
N GLY A 289 -0.24 -4.66 -2.80
CA GLY A 289 0.21 -3.62 -1.90
C GLY A 289 1.34 -4.10 -1.00
N THR A 290 1.97 -3.14 -0.33
CA THR A 290 2.93 -3.39 0.74
C THR A 290 2.31 -2.95 2.06
N GLY A 291 2.47 -3.78 3.10
CA GLY A 291 1.95 -3.49 4.43
C GLY A 291 3.06 -3.33 5.47
N ALA A 292 2.65 -3.12 6.72
CA ALA A 292 3.47 -3.40 7.89
C ALA A 292 2.81 -4.53 8.68
N ALA A 293 3.56 -5.24 9.54
CA ALA A 293 2.98 -6.29 10.39
C ALA A 293 1.79 -5.79 11.26
N ALA A 294 1.77 -4.50 11.61
CA ALA A 294 0.66 -3.84 12.29
C ALA A 294 -0.69 -3.90 11.53
N TRP A 295 -0.64 -4.04 10.20
CA TRP A 295 -1.84 -4.17 9.36
C TRP A 295 -2.50 -5.53 9.48
N LEU A 296 -1.83 -6.51 10.09
CA LEU A 296 -2.40 -7.84 10.30
C LEU A 296 -3.16 -7.93 11.63
N ASN A 297 -3.04 -6.92 12.50
CA ASN A 297 -3.73 -6.87 13.78
C ASN A 297 -5.02 -6.00 13.69
N PRO A 298 -6.22 -6.59 13.86
CA PRO A 298 -7.51 -5.87 13.86
C PRO A 298 -7.60 -4.74 14.88
N GLN A 299 -6.86 -4.82 15.99
CA GLN A 299 -6.84 -3.77 17.01
C GLN A 299 -5.96 -2.56 16.64
N GLN A 300 -5.23 -2.65 15.52
CA GLN A 300 -4.29 -1.61 15.07
C GLN A 300 -4.71 -1.03 13.71
N GLN A 301 -4.46 -1.76 12.63
CA GLN A 301 -4.65 -1.25 11.26
C GLN A 301 -5.30 -2.27 10.32
N ALA A 302 -5.69 -3.47 10.79
CA ALA A 302 -6.25 -4.47 9.89
C ALA A 302 -7.64 -4.14 9.33
N GLU A 303 -8.34 -3.14 9.88
CA GLU A 303 -9.57 -2.60 9.27
C GLU A 303 -9.36 -2.17 7.81
N ILE A 304 -8.15 -1.74 7.45
CA ILE A 304 -7.74 -1.44 6.08
C ILE A 304 -7.82 -2.69 5.20
N LEU A 305 -7.30 -3.83 5.67
CA LEU A 305 -7.37 -5.09 4.93
C LEU A 305 -8.78 -5.65 4.88
N LEU A 306 -9.51 -5.57 5.99
CA LEU A 306 -10.88 -6.07 6.10
C LEU A 306 -11.82 -5.35 5.13
N SER A 307 -11.74 -4.01 5.05
CA SER A 307 -12.55 -3.22 4.13
C SER A 307 -12.23 -3.53 2.65
N ARG A 308 -10.95 -3.75 2.30
CA ARG A 308 -10.56 -4.19 0.95
C ARG A 308 -11.19 -5.52 0.56
N THR A 309 -11.14 -6.50 1.46
CA THR A 309 -11.74 -7.81 1.18
C THR A 309 -13.26 -7.81 1.12
N ALA A 310 -13.93 -6.76 1.64
CA ALA A 310 -15.37 -6.63 1.62
C ALA A 310 -15.92 -5.91 0.37
N SER A 311 -15.07 -5.24 -0.40
CA SER A 311 -15.48 -4.38 -1.53
C SER A 311 -15.48 -5.09 -2.90
N GLN A 312 -15.39 -6.42 -2.91
CA GLN A 312 -15.35 -7.30 -4.10
C GLN A 312 -16.55 -8.25 -4.09
#